data_AF-A0A2N5J5Q6-F1
#
_entry.id   AF-A0A2N5J5Q6-F1
#
_cell.length_a   1.000
_cell.length_b   1.000
_cell.length_c   1.000
_cell.angle_alpha   90.00
_cell.angle_beta   90.00
_cell.angle_gamma   90.00
#
_symmetry.space_group_name_H-M   'P 1'
#
loop_
_entity.id
_entity.type
_entity.pdbx_description
1 polymer ?
#
loop_
_entity_poly.entity_id
_entity_poly.type
_entity_poly.pdbx_seq_one_letter_code
_entity_poly.pdbx_strand_id
1 'polypeptide(L)'
;MLTVKSMLELDKKAGIYKPGRGYFKNPSRIDLEKAVKGDSIMFGGKNASGTFMYVLNADGRIIFGARRNPYNSKGRSPHPTLLGGKDPIVQAAGLLTIRGGKIVSFDDQSGHFRPSSKSMDKVETALRKIYNINHKLFSSTFIWRKK
;
A
#
# COMPACT_ATOMS: atom_id res chain seq x y z
N MET A 1 15.84 4.77 -6.68
CA MET A 1 14.41 4.44 -6.82
C MET A 1 13.87 5.22 -8.01
N LEU A 2 13.34 4.58 -9.05
CA LEU A 2 12.97 5.25 -10.30
C LEU A 2 11.48 5.07 -10.57
N THR A 3 10.71 6.16 -10.44
CA THR A 3 9.50 6.30 -11.26
C THR A 3 10.01 6.30 -12.69
N VAL A 4 9.64 5.28 -13.49
CA VAL A 4 10.03 5.24 -14.90
C VAL A 4 9.63 6.57 -15.52
N LYS A 5 10.56 7.32 -16.14
CA LYS A 5 10.32 8.70 -16.62
C LYS A 5 9.03 8.81 -17.46
N SER A 6 8.69 7.75 -18.21
CA SER A 6 7.45 7.63 -18.97
C SER A 6 6.18 7.68 -18.11
N MET A 7 6.20 7.12 -16.90
CA MET A 7 5.06 7.11 -15.98
C MET A 7 4.84 8.45 -15.30
N LEU A 8 5.92 9.17 -14.98
CA LEU A 8 5.80 10.51 -14.40
C LEU A 8 5.12 11.47 -15.39
N GLU A 9 5.46 11.39 -16.68
CA GLU A 9 4.80 12.20 -17.71
C GLU A 9 3.32 11.85 -17.89
N LEU A 10 2.95 10.56 -17.83
CA LEU A 10 1.55 10.15 -17.82
C LEU A 10 0.80 10.66 -16.58
N ASP A 11 1.41 10.59 -15.40
CA ASP A 11 0.82 11.06 -14.15
C ASP A 11 0.68 12.59 -14.12
N LYS A 12 1.60 13.34 -14.76
CA LYS A 12 1.47 14.79 -14.99
C LYS A 12 0.27 15.10 -15.89
N LYS A 13 0.17 14.42 -17.05
CA LYS A 13 -0.95 14.60 -17.99
C LYS A 13 -2.31 14.27 -17.35
N ALA A 14 -2.34 13.25 -16.49
CA ALA A 14 -3.54 12.84 -15.77
C ALA A 14 -3.86 13.70 -14.52
N GLY A 15 -3.06 14.74 -14.21
CA GLY A 15 -3.24 15.59 -13.03
C GLY A 15 -2.96 14.90 -11.68
N ILE A 16 -2.40 13.69 -11.71
CA ILE A 16 -2.04 12.88 -10.54
C ILE A 16 -0.82 13.50 -9.85
N TYR A 17 0.18 13.87 -10.66
CA TYR A 17 1.37 14.61 -10.24
C TYR A 17 1.28 16.06 -10.72
N LYS A 18 1.58 17.02 -9.84
CA LYS A 18 1.71 18.45 -10.21
C LYS A 18 3.09 18.95 -9.78
N PRO A 19 3.91 19.59 -10.62
CA PRO A 19 5.28 20.01 -10.23
C PRO A 19 5.38 20.79 -8.91
N GLY A 20 4.44 21.70 -8.63
CA GLY A 20 4.42 22.46 -7.38
C GLY A 20 4.11 21.64 -6.11
N ARG A 21 3.38 20.52 -6.24
CA ARG A 21 2.82 19.75 -5.12
C ARG A 21 3.34 18.31 -5.03
N GLY A 22 3.72 17.73 -6.16
CA GLY A 22 3.93 16.31 -6.36
C GLY A 22 2.64 15.50 -6.49
N TYR A 23 2.73 14.23 -6.13
CA TYR A 23 1.60 13.31 -6.01
C TYR A 23 0.62 13.80 -4.96
N PHE A 24 -0.67 13.72 -5.26
CA PHE A 24 -1.68 13.91 -4.21
C PHE A 24 -1.57 12.82 -3.14
N LYS A 25 -2.03 13.16 -1.93
CA LYS A 25 -2.17 12.22 -0.83
C LYS A 25 -3.52 11.51 -0.98
N ASN A 26 -3.51 10.19 -1.17
CA ASN A 26 -4.72 9.39 -1.28
C ASN A 26 -5.54 9.55 0.01
N PRO A 27 -6.82 9.98 -0.06
CA PRO A 27 -7.62 10.31 1.13
C PRO A 27 -7.98 9.08 1.98
N SER A 28 -7.81 7.88 1.45
CA SER A 28 -8.09 6.63 2.16
C SER A 28 -6.84 5.97 2.75
N ARG A 29 -5.66 6.60 2.63
CA ARG A 29 -4.42 6.03 3.17
C ARG A 29 -4.53 5.84 4.69
N ILE A 30 -4.09 4.70 5.17
CA ILE A 30 -3.97 4.39 6.58
C ILE A 30 -2.66 3.63 6.79
N ASP A 31 -1.98 3.92 7.89
CA ASP A 31 -0.87 3.11 8.37
C ASP A 31 -1.41 1.79 8.95
N LEU A 32 -0.91 0.65 8.48
CA LEU A 32 -1.43 -0.67 8.85
C LEU A 32 -1.42 -0.89 10.36
N GLU A 33 -0.38 -0.46 11.08
CA GLU A 33 -0.31 -0.61 12.53
C GLU A 33 -1.34 0.27 13.23
N LYS A 34 -1.56 1.49 12.72
CA LYS A 34 -2.60 2.40 13.25
C LYS A 34 -4.02 1.93 12.93
N ALA A 35 -4.19 1.05 11.96
CA ALA A 35 -5.47 0.45 11.62
C ALA A 35 -5.87 -0.67 12.58
N VAL A 36 -4.94 -1.18 13.40
CA VAL A 36 -5.20 -2.29 14.31
C VAL A 36 -6.08 -1.82 15.47
N LYS A 37 -7.18 -2.53 15.70
CA LYS A 37 -8.05 -2.40 16.87
C LYS A 37 -8.34 -3.79 17.43
N GLY A 38 -7.66 -4.14 18.53
CA GLY A 38 -7.67 -5.50 19.07
C GLY A 38 -7.12 -6.49 18.03
N ASP A 39 -7.92 -7.51 17.70
CA ASP A 39 -7.55 -8.57 16.76
C ASP A 39 -8.06 -8.29 15.32
N SER A 40 -8.34 -7.03 14.98
CA SER A 40 -8.89 -6.66 13.67
C SER A 40 -8.23 -5.42 13.08
N ILE A 41 -8.04 -5.45 11.77
CA ILE A 41 -7.66 -4.29 10.96
C ILE A 41 -8.92 -3.53 10.57
N MET A 42 -8.93 -2.23 10.84
CA MET A 42 -10.05 -1.34 10.58
C MET A 42 -9.83 -0.54 9.29
N PHE A 43 -10.90 -0.32 8.53
CA PHE A 43 -10.90 0.58 7.38
C PHE A 43 -12.27 1.24 7.22
N GLY A 44 -12.31 2.58 7.20
CA GLY A 44 -13.58 3.32 7.10
C GLY A 44 -14.55 3.05 8.26
N GLY A 45 -14.03 2.88 9.49
CA GLY A 45 -14.84 2.70 10.70
C GLY A 45 -15.35 1.28 10.96
N LYS A 46 -15.06 0.31 10.09
CA LYS A 46 -15.47 -1.10 10.21
C LYS A 46 -14.30 -2.05 9.97
N ASN A 47 -14.50 -3.34 10.22
CA ASN A 47 -13.50 -4.37 9.89
C ASN A 47 -13.19 -4.29 8.39
N ALA A 48 -11.90 -4.16 8.08
CA ALA A 48 -11.41 -4.06 6.72
C ALA A 48 -11.74 -5.36 5.96
N SER A 49 -12.29 -5.22 4.76
CA SER A 49 -12.58 -6.34 3.88
C SER A 49 -12.47 -5.89 2.43
N GLY A 50 -11.74 -6.65 1.62
CA GLY A 50 -11.44 -6.35 0.22
C GLY A 50 -9.93 -6.34 -0.08
N THR A 51 -9.61 -5.90 -1.29
CA THR A 51 -8.24 -5.76 -1.77
C THR A 51 -7.84 -4.29 -1.78
N PHE A 52 -6.75 -3.98 -1.10
CA PHE A 52 -6.21 -2.63 -0.94
C PHE A 52 -4.87 -2.52 -1.64
N MET A 53 -4.53 -1.34 -2.13
CA MET A 53 -3.14 -1.05 -2.47
C MET A 53 -2.35 -0.91 -1.18
N TYR A 54 -1.07 -1.29 -1.21
CA TYR A 54 -0.14 -0.94 -0.13
C TYR A 54 1.21 -0.49 -0.67
N VAL A 55 1.92 0.30 0.14
CA VAL A 55 3.34 0.65 -0.03
C VAL A 55 4.09 0.37 1.25
N LEU A 56 5.33 -0.09 1.12
CA LEU A 56 6.33 -0.04 2.18
C LEU A 56 7.10 1.28 2.03
N ASN A 57 7.02 2.15 3.03
CA ASN A 57 7.73 3.43 3.01
C ASN A 57 9.22 3.26 3.42
N ALA A 58 9.96 4.37 3.42
CA ALA A 58 11.36 4.39 3.85
C ALA A 58 11.59 3.96 5.31
N ASP A 59 10.59 4.17 6.19
CA ASP A 59 10.64 3.82 7.61
C ASP A 59 10.28 2.34 7.88
N GLY A 60 10.01 1.56 6.83
CA GLY A 60 9.58 0.17 6.94
C GLY A 60 8.13 -0.01 7.42
N ARG A 61 7.31 1.05 7.35
CA ARG A 61 5.88 1.02 7.65
C ARG A 61 5.06 0.70 6.41
N ILE A 62 4.03 -0.11 6.59
CA ILE A 62 3.07 -0.43 5.53
C ILE A 62 1.94 0.60 5.58
N ILE A 63 1.81 1.38 4.50
CA ILE A 63 0.67 2.28 4.29
C ILE A 63 -0.24 1.63 3.25
N PHE A 64 -1.51 1.43 3.57
CA PHE A 64 -2.48 0.83 2.67
C PHE A 64 -3.69 1.75 2.43
N GLY A 65 -4.45 1.49 1.36
CA GLY A 65 -5.65 2.25 1.05
C GLY A 65 -6.38 1.77 -0.19
N ALA A 66 -7.61 2.26 -0.37
CA ALA A 66 -8.40 2.01 -1.58
C ALA A 66 -7.88 2.85 -2.76
N ARG A 67 -8.19 2.44 -3.99
CA ARG A 67 -7.92 3.26 -5.18
C ARG A 67 -8.89 4.45 -5.21
N ARG A 68 -8.44 5.60 -4.71
CA ARG A 68 -9.25 6.82 -4.66
C ARG A 68 -8.43 8.04 -5.05
N ASN A 69 -8.83 8.67 -6.15
CA ASN A 69 -8.30 9.95 -6.59
C ASN A 69 -9.26 11.08 -6.15
N PRO A 70 -8.82 12.02 -5.30
CA PRO A 70 -9.68 13.07 -4.77
C PRO A 70 -10.03 14.17 -5.78
N TYR A 71 -9.38 14.21 -6.95
CA TYR A 71 -9.62 15.21 -7.99
C TYR A 71 -10.39 14.66 -9.19
N ASN A 72 -10.49 13.33 -9.32
CA ASN A 72 -11.25 12.67 -10.36
C ASN A 72 -11.66 11.28 -9.86
N SER A 73 -12.94 11.05 -9.60
CA SER A 73 -13.45 9.78 -9.06
C SER A 73 -13.20 8.58 -9.97
N LYS A 74 -13.07 8.80 -11.28
CA LYS A 74 -12.70 7.77 -12.29
C LYS A 74 -11.19 7.76 -12.58
N GLY A 75 -10.44 8.67 -11.95
CA GLY A 75 -9.01 8.84 -12.16
C GLY A 75 -8.18 7.76 -11.46
N ARG A 76 -7.03 7.44 -12.05
CA ARG A 76 -6.04 6.55 -11.44
C ARG A 76 -5.55 7.11 -10.08
N SER A 77 -5.20 6.20 -9.18
CA SER A 77 -4.48 6.47 -7.93
C SER A 77 -3.31 5.49 -7.84
N PRO A 78 -2.13 5.84 -8.39
CA PRO A 78 -0.92 5.01 -8.31
C PRO A 78 -0.41 4.86 -6.88
N HIS A 79 0.37 3.81 -6.59
CA HIS A 79 0.94 3.55 -5.26
C HIS A 79 1.67 4.73 -4.61
N PRO A 80 2.47 5.55 -5.32
CA PRO A 80 3.06 6.77 -4.75
C PRO A 80 2.07 7.71 -4.06
N THR A 81 0.80 7.70 -4.46
CA THR A 81 -0.25 8.53 -3.83
C THR A 81 -0.55 8.13 -2.38
N LEU A 82 -0.23 6.90 -1.95
CA LEU A 82 -0.33 6.49 -0.55
C LEU A 82 0.67 7.25 0.33
N LEU A 83 1.82 7.69 -0.22
CA LEU A 83 2.78 8.56 0.48
C LEU A 83 2.54 10.04 0.17
N GLY A 84 2.25 10.37 -1.10
CA GLY A 84 2.09 11.74 -1.59
C GLY A 84 3.41 12.52 -1.66
N GLY A 85 3.35 13.77 -2.13
CA GLY A 85 4.51 14.66 -2.18
C GLY A 85 5.33 14.56 -3.46
N LYS A 86 6.42 15.34 -3.53
CA LYS A 86 7.23 15.53 -4.75
C LYS A 86 8.09 14.32 -5.09
N ASP A 87 8.65 13.65 -4.09
CA ASP A 87 9.53 12.50 -4.26
C ASP A 87 9.24 11.43 -3.20
N PRO A 88 8.10 10.71 -3.31
CA PRO A 88 7.75 9.67 -2.35
C PRO A 88 8.70 8.49 -2.45
N ILE A 89 9.33 8.09 -1.33
CA ILE A 89 10.22 6.92 -1.28
C ILE A 89 9.42 5.65 -0.92
N VAL A 90 9.17 4.83 -1.93
CA VAL A 90 8.48 3.54 -1.92
C VAL A 90 9.51 2.41 -2.08
N GLN A 91 9.72 1.64 -1.02
CA GLN A 91 10.65 0.51 -1.03
C GLN A 91 10.05 -0.74 -1.70
N ALA A 92 8.73 -0.90 -1.57
CA ALA A 92 7.95 -1.98 -2.17
C ALA A 92 6.48 -1.53 -2.29
N ALA A 93 5.73 -2.18 -3.17
CA ALA A 93 4.32 -1.90 -3.39
C ALA A 93 3.62 -3.14 -3.91
N GLY A 94 2.31 -3.22 -3.69
CA GLY A 94 1.48 -4.31 -4.20
C GLY A 94 0.04 -4.21 -3.75
N LEU A 95 -0.62 -5.36 -3.64
CA LEU A 95 -1.96 -5.51 -3.11
C LEU A 95 -1.95 -6.29 -1.80
N LEU A 96 -2.83 -5.87 -0.88
CA LEU A 96 -3.07 -6.51 0.41
C LEU A 96 -4.55 -6.92 0.44
N THR A 97 -4.82 -8.21 0.54
CA THR A 97 -6.19 -8.71 0.69
C THR A 97 -6.48 -8.93 2.17
N ILE A 98 -7.55 -8.28 2.64
CA ILE A 98 -8.04 -8.39 4.00
C ILE A 98 -9.46 -8.93 3.96
N ARG A 99 -9.84 -9.83 4.87
CA ARG A 99 -11.22 -10.31 5.03
C ARG A 99 -11.59 -10.30 6.50
N GLY A 100 -12.70 -9.65 6.84
CA GLY A 100 -13.19 -9.58 8.22
C GLY A 100 -12.18 -9.00 9.21
N GLY A 101 -11.32 -8.08 8.78
CA GLY A 101 -10.26 -7.49 9.59
C GLY A 101 -8.96 -8.30 9.66
N LYS A 102 -8.83 -9.42 8.93
CA LYS A 102 -7.64 -10.27 8.92
C LYS A 102 -6.93 -10.26 7.58
N ILE A 103 -5.60 -10.18 7.60
CA ILE A 103 -4.75 -10.29 6.41
C ILE A 103 -4.86 -11.72 5.87
N VAL A 104 -5.24 -11.84 4.60
CA VAL A 104 -5.37 -13.12 3.90
C VAL A 104 -4.18 -13.36 2.98
N SER A 105 -3.73 -12.33 2.27
CA SER A 105 -2.58 -12.41 1.37
C SER A 105 -2.01 -11.03 1.10
N PHE A 106 -0.76 -11.02 0.64
CA PHE A 106 -0.10 -9.85 0.07
C PHE A 106 0.69 -10.29 -1.16
N ASP A 107 0.86 -9.37 -2.11
CA ASP A 107 1.62 -9.64 -3.34
C ASP A 107 2.49 -8.43 -3.73
N ASP A 108 3.17 -8.57 -4.87
CA ASP A 108 3.90 -7.51 -5.57
C ASP A 108 3.16 -7.02 -6.82
N GLN A 109 1.82 -7.20 -6.89
CA GLN A 109 0.97 -6.74 -7.98
C GLN A 109 0.80 -5.22 -7.93
N SER A 110 1.92 -4.54 -8.17
CA SER A 110 2.07 -3.10 -8.21
C SER A 110 2.11 -2.60 -9.67
N GLY A 111 1.31 -3.18 -10.57
CA GLY A 111 1.31 -2.78 -11.98
C GLY A 111 2.73 -2.56 -12.56
N HIS A 112 3.06 -1.32 -12.91
CA HIS A 112 4.31 -0.89 -13.57
C HIS A 112 5.54 -0.68 -12.67
N PHE A 113 5.40 -0.82 -11.34
CA PHE A 113 6.54 -0.89 -10.43
C PHE A 113 6.70 -2.35 -10.05
N ARG A 114 7.64 -3.06 -10.69
CA ARG A 114 8.06 -4.39 -10.29
C ARG A 114 9.12 -4.23 -9.21
N PRO A 115 8.78 -4.44 -7.92
CA PRO A 115 9.80 -4.48 -6.89
C PRO A 115 10.74 -5.66 -7.20
N SER A 116 12.05 -5.49 -6.99
CA SER A 116 12.95 -6.66 -7.00
C SER A 116 12.52 -7.67 -5.93
N SER A 117 12.88 -8.95 -6.06
CA SER A 117 12.63 -9.96 -5.00
C SER A 117 13.02 -9.45 -3.60
N LYS A 118 14.17 -8.77 -3.50
CA LYS A 118 14.67 -8.13 -2.27
C LYS A 118 13.73 -7.09 -1.66
N SER A 119 12.88 -6.43 -2.46
CA SER A 119 11.88 -5.49 -1.94
C SER A 119 10.75 -6.22 -1.21
N MET A 120 10.41 -7.43 -1.64
CA MET A 120 9.35 -8.23 -1.04
C MET A 120 9.78 -8.90 0.26
N ASP A 121 11.07 -9.24 0.38
CA ASP A 121 11.65 -9.66 1.66
C ASP A 121 11.47 -8.59 2.76
N LYS A 122 11.53 -7.31 2.38
CA LYS A 122 11.29 -6.20 3.32
C LYS A 122 9.82 -6.10 3.74
N VAL A 123 8.89 -6.32 2.81
CA VAL A 123 7.45 -6.37 3.11
C VAL A 123 7.15 -7.53 4.05
N GLU A 124 7.69 -8.71 3.74
CA GLU A 124 7.56 -9.88 4.60
C GLU A 124 8.12 -9.61 5.99
N THR A 125 9.29 -8.98 6.09
CA THR A 125 9.89 -8.59 7.38
C THR A 125 8.98 -7.64 8.17
N ALA A 126 8.38 -6.64 7.52
CA ALA A 126 7.43 -5.73 8.16
C ALA A 126 6.17 -6.47 8.65
N LEU A 127 5.60 -7.35 7.83
CA LEU A 127 4.44 -8.17 8.22
C LEU A 127 4.78 -9.17 9.33
N ARG A 128 5.98 -9.76 9.34
CA ARG A 128 6.43 -10.67 10.40
C ARG A 128 6.52 -9.97 11.75
N LYS A 129 6.96 -8.72 11.79
CA LYS A 129 6.94 -7.92 13.02
C LYS A 129 5.52 -7.79 13.58
N ILE A 130 4.55 -7.47 12.72
CA ILE A 130 3.13 -7.38 13.10
C ILE A 130 2.60 -8.75 13.55
N TYR A 131 2.95 -9.82 12.83
CA TYR A 131 2.55 -11.20 13.17
C TYR A 131 3.05 -11.62 14.55
N ASN A 132 4.32 -11.32 14.86
CA ASN A 132 4.93 -11.67 16.15
C ASN A 132 4.28 -10.92 17.32
N ILE A 133 3.73 -9.73 17.08
CA ILE A 133 2.99 -8.94 18.08
C ILE A 133 1.56 -9.45 18.23
N ASN A 134 0.85 -9.65 17.11
CA ASN A 134 -0.51 -10.18 17.11
C ASN A 134 -0.78 -11.04 15.88
N HIS A 135 -0.58 -12.34 16.02
CA HIS A 135 -0.82 -13.32 14.96
C HIS A 135 -2.30 -13.44 14.57
N LYS A 136 -3.25 -13.01 15.42
CA LYS A 136 -4.69 -13.07 15.13
C LYS A 136 -5.14 -12.06 14.07
N LEU A 137 -4.29 -11.08 13.75
CA LEU A 137 -4.47 -10.18 12.61
C LEU A 137 -4.31 -10.88 11.27
N PHE A 138 -3.83 -12.13 11.24
CA PHE A 138 -3.65 -12.92 10.05
C PHE A 138 -4.72 -14.02 10.00
N SER A 139 -5.26 -14.28 8.81
CA SER A 139 -6.20 -15.37 8.58
C SER A 139 -5.54 -16.72 8.89
N SER A 140 -6.32 -17.70 9.32
CA SER A 140 -5.84 -19.09 9.43
C SER A 140 -5.40 -19.66 8.07
N THR A 141 -5.90 -19.10 6.98
CA THR A 141 -5.53 -19.44 5.60
C THR A 141 -4.39 -18.57 5.05
N PHE A 142 -3.80 -17.70 5.87
CA PHE A 142 -2.69 -16.85 5.45
C PHE A 142 -1.46 -17.72 5.16
N ILE A 143 -0.87 -17.53 3.99
CA ILE A 143 0.33 -18.23 3.56
C ILE A 143 1.41 -17.17 3.28
N TRP A 144 2.57 -17.32 3.93
CA TRP A 144 3.74 -16.52 3.59
C TRP A 144 4.15 -16.77 2.14
N ARG A 145 4.58 -15.73 1.43
CA ARG A 145 4.97 -15.86 0.02
C ARG A 145 6.06 -16.94 -0.10
N LYS A 146 5.87 -17.89 -1.01
CA LYS A 146 6.95 -18.85 -1.35
C LYS A 146 8.10 -18.05 -1.99
N LYS A 147 9.32 -18.30 -1.52
CA LYS A 147 10.54 -17.68 -2.04
C LYS A 147 10.81 -18.11 -3.48
#